data_AF-S9TSJ2-F1
#
_entry.id   AF-S9TSJ2-F1
#
_cell.length_a   1.000
_cell.length_b   1.000
_cell.length_c   1.000
_cell.angle_alpha   90.00
_cell.angle_beta   90.00
_cell.angle_gamma   90.00
#
_symmetry.space_group_name_H-M   'P 1'
#
loop_
_entity.id
_entity.type
_entity.pdbx_description
1 polymer ?
#
loop_
_entity_poly.entity_id
_entity_poly.type
_entity_poly.pdbx_seq_one_letter_code
_entity_poly.pdbx_strand_id
1 'polypeptide(L)'
;MLTQTTEALGQRLRGAGDVLRRQTEQVVATADQAEASVSGVAEAVKVQSQALSRVADDSTEVLRAFGAAIQQNAVELGEAAQQVFAQSQTAGDALRAISRDFEEGSNKTAIQVTTAGDMLRAGIRELTAAAERITGQVRAAGDGLRRHAVELQETTDRTGAKLEASFEMVRTKSNDLGITGDRLAQQAESFTTGFSRQIEQLVSASKLAEIRTQQLEEKRALASVENFLQSAAFIVEKLQSLSVDIARIFNANIDEKAWRDFHAGDQSIFVRKILKNLDRHQIASIRTRFEEDGEFRDYATRYLAEFEALLNQARNSDHMDVLTGTFTSSEVGKLYLVLARALGRLE
;
A
#
# COMPACT_ATOMS: atom_id res chain seq x y z
N MET A 1 -44.67 194.69 114.48
CA MET A 1 -45.86 194.95 113.63
C MET A 1 -45.47 196.12 112.72
N LEU A 2 -44.88 195.98 111.53
CA LEU A 2 -45.43 195.37 110.32
C LEU A 2 -44.34 195.03 109.25
N THR A 3 -43.05 195.14 109.60
CA THR A 3 -41.93 195.04 108.63
C THR A 3 -41.22 193.68 108.57
N GLN A 4 -41.36 192.80 109.58
CA GLN A 4 -40.71 191.47 109.56
C GLN A 4 -41.52 190.37 108.84
N THR A 5 -42.81 190.56 108.59
CA THR A 5 -43.67 189.54 107.97
C THR A 5 -43.65 189.57 106.43
N THR A 6 -43.24 190.67 105.80
CA THR A 6 -43.22 190.81 104.33
C THR A 6 -41.96 190.21 103.70
N GLU A 7 -40.86 190.13 104.44
CA GLU A 7 -39.58 189.61 103.94
C GLU A 7 -39.54 188.07 103.88
N ALA A 8 -40.27 187.39 104.77
CA ALA A 8 -40.36 185.93 104.80
C ALA A 8 -41.18 185.34 103.63
N LEU A 9 -42.13 186.08 103.05
CA LEU A 9 -42.96 185.60 101.93
C LEU A 9 -42.20 185.66 100.59
N GLY A 10 -41.32 186.66 100.43
CA GLY A 10 -40.53 186.84 99.21
C GLY A 10 -39.48 185.74 98.95
N GLN A 11 -38.90 185.15 100.01
CA GLN A 11 -37.91 184.07 99.87
C GLN A 11 -38.53 182.72 99.47
N ARG A 12 -39.74 182.39 99.94
CA ARG A 12 -40.39 181.10 99.63
C ARG A 12 -40.84 180.97 98.18
N LEU A 13 -41.31 182.05 97.56
CA LEU A 13 -41.73 182.05 96.16
C LEU A 13 -40.55 181.88 95.19
N ARG A 14 -39.37 182.43 95.51
CA ARG A 14 -38.16 182.22 94.70
C ARG A 14 -37.67 180.77 94.74
N GLY A 15 -37.74 180.10 95.90
CA GLY A 15 -37.35 178.69 96.03
C GLY A 15 -38.22 177.71 95.24
N ALA A 16 -39.52 177.99 95.10
CA ALA A 16 -40.43 177.12 94.33
C ALA A 16 -40.17 177.18 92.81
N GLY A 17 -39.78 178.35 92.29
CA GLY A 17 -39.46 178.52 90.87
C GLY A 17 -38.24 177.73 90.41
N ASP A 18 -37.19 177.65 91.23
CA ASP A 18 -35.95 176.93 90.87
C ASP A 18 -36.09 175.40 90.89
N VAL A 19 -37.03 174.85 91.67
CA VAL A 19 -37.29 173.41 91.71
C VAL A 19 -38.06 172.97 90.47
N LEU A 20 -39.06 173.74 90.03
CA LEU A 20 -39.83 173.46 88.82
C LEU A 20 -38.96 173.47 87.56
N ARG A 21 -38.01 174.41 87.46
CA ARG A 21 -37.09 174.47 86.31
C ARG A 21 -36.20 173.23 86.23
N ARG A 22 -35.65 172.77 87.36
CA ARG A 22 -34.82 171.55 87.42
C ARG A 22 -35.59 170.28 87.04
N GLN A 23 -36.83 170.13 87.49
CA GLN A 23 -37.64 168.96 87.13
C GLN A 23 -37.94 168.90 85.62
N THR A 24 -38.14 170.05 84.97
CA THR A 24 -38.42 170.10 83.53
C THR A 24 -37.19 169.71 82.70
N GLU A 25 -36.01 170.18 83.07
CA GLU A 25 -34.75 169.80 82.41
C GLU A 25 -34.47 168.28 82.51
N GLN A 26 -34.84 167.65 83.64
CA GLN A 26 -34.63 166.22 83.87
C GLN A 26 -35.58 165.32 83.06
N VAL A 27 -36.80 165.78 82.79
CA VAL A 27 -37.78 165.07 81.95
C VAL A 27 -37.35 165.08 80.48
N VAL A 28 -36.80 166.19 79.99
CA VAL A 28 -36.31 166.27 78.60
C VAL A 28 -35.13 165.32 78.38
N ALA A 29 -34.16 165.30 79.30
CA ALA A 29 -33.02 164.39 79.20
C ALA A 29 -33.41 162.90 79.23
N THR A 30 -34.44 162.54 80.02
CA THR A 30 -34.94 161.16 80.06
C THR A 30 -35.75 160.78 78.81
N ALA A 31 -36.45 161.74 78.20
CA ALA A 31 -37.13 161.53 76.92
C ALA A 31 -36.11 161.29 75.78
N ASP A 32 -35.06 162.12 75.69
CA ASP A 32 -33.99 161.96 74.69
C ASP A 32 -33.29 160.59 74.81
N GLN A 33 -33.05 160.14 76.06
CA GLN A 33 -32.45 158.82 76.31
C GLN A 33 -33.38 157.65 75.93
N ALA A 34 -34.70 157.81 76.12
CA ALA A 34 -35.68 156.83 75.68
C ALA A 34 -35.74 156.75 74.14
N GLU A 35 -35.70 157.89 73.45
CA GLU A 35 -35.66 157.93 71.98
C GLU A 35 -34.42 157.22 71.42
N ALA A 36 -33.25 157.50 71.98
CA ALA A 36 -32.00 156.81 71.59
C ALA A 36 -32.05 155.29 71.85
N SER A 37 -32.64 154.87 72.97
CA SER A 37 -32.81 153.45 73.30
C SER A 37 -33.76 152.74 72.33
N VAL A 38 -34.89 153.37 71.99
CA VAL A 38 -35.85 152.83 71.01
C VAL A 38 -35.21 152.73 69.63
N SER A 39 -34.44 153.75 69.21
CA SER A 39 -33.71 153.70 67.94
C SER A 39 -32.65 152.60 67.91
N GLY A 40 -31.95 152.37 69.02
CA GLY A 40 -30.98 151.27 69.15
C GLY A 40 -31.62 149.89 69.07
N VAL A 41 -32.77 149.70 69.73
CA VAL A 41 -33.55 148.45 69.65
C VAL A 41 -34.07 148.22 68.24
N ALA A 42 -34.59 149.26 67.56
CA ALA A 42 -35.08 149.16 66.20
C ALA A 42 -34.00 148.71 65.22
N GLU A 43 -32.77 149.24 65.33
CA GLU A 43 -31.66 148.80 64.49
C GLU A 43 -31.20 147.37 64.82
N ALA A 44 -31.16 146.99 66.10
CA ALA A 44 -30.84 145.62 66.50
C ALA A 44 -31.86 144.60 65.95
N VAL A 45 -33.16 144.91 66.02
CA VAL A 45 -34.23 144.09 65.45
C VAL A 45 -34.07 143.95 63.93
N LYS A 46 -33.72 145.03 63.23
CA LYS A 46 -33.47 145.02 61.79
C LYS A 46 -32.27 144.15 61.42
N VAL A 47 -31.15 144.28 62.14
CA VAL A 47 -29.96 143.43 61.94
C VAL A 47 -30.29 141.96 62.19
N GLN A 48 -31.04 141.65 63.25
CA GLN A 48 -31.41 140.28 63.59
C GLN A 48 -32.40 139.68 62.58
N SER A 49 -33.34 140.46 62.05
CA SER A 49 -34.23 140.05 60.97
C SER A 49 -33.45 139.74 59.68
N GLN A 50 -32.43 140.52 59.35
CA GLN A 50 -31.57 140.27 58.19
C GLN A 50 -30.71 139.01 58.37
N ALA A 51 -30.18 138.77 59.56
CA ALA A 51 -29.43 137.55 59.88
C ALA A 51 -30.33 136.31 59.78
N LEU A 52 -31.55 136.37 60.31
CA LEU A 52 -32.54 135.29 60.18
C LEU A 52 -32.91 135.01 58.72
N SER A 53 -33.08 136.05 57.89
CA SER A 53 -33.35 135.87 56.46
C SER A 53 -32.21 135.13 55.77
N ARG A 54 -30.96 135.51 56.02
CA ARG A 54 -29.79 134.82 55.44
C ARG A 54 -29.71 133.36 55.88
N VAL A 55 -29.93 133.07 57.17
CA VAL A 55 -29.92 131.69 57.67
C VAL A 55 -31.05 130.87 57.05
N ALA A 56 -32.22 131.46 56.82
CA ALA A 56 -33.33 130.80 56.14
C ALA A 56 -33.02 130.51 54.66
N ASP A 57 -32.38 131.47 53.98
CA ASP A 57 -31.93 131.30 52.60
C ASP A 57 -30.87 130.19 52.49
N ASP A 58 -29.83 130.23 53.33
CA ASP A 58 -28.78 129.20 53.40
C ASP A 58 -29.35 127.82 53.72
N SER A 59 -30.30 127.74 54.67
CA SER A 59 -30.97 126.48 55.02
C SER A 59 -31.78 125.92 53.85
N THR A 60 -32.42 126.80 53.06
CA THR A 60 -33.17 126.40 51.87
C THR A 60 -32.25 125.86 50.77
N GLU A 61 -31.06 126.46 50.61
CA GLU A 61 -30.03 125.97 49.68
C GLU A 61 -29.49 124.59 50.10
N VAL A 62 -29.14 124.42 51.38
CA VAL A 62 -28.68 123.13 51.92
C VAL A 62 -29.75 122.06 51.77
N LEU A 63 -31.03 122.36 52.07
CA LEU A 63 -32.13 121.41 51.89
C LEU A 63 -32.34 121.02 50.41
N ARG A 64 -32.16 121.96 49.47
CA ARG A 64 -32.18 121.65 48.04
C ARG A 64 -31.01 120.75 47.63
N ALA A 65 -29.79 121.06 48.07
CA ALA A 65 -28.61 120.25 47.79
C ALA A 65 -28.74 118.84 48.37
N PHE A 66 -29.26 118.72 49.60
CA PHE A 66 -29.56 117.45 50.24
C PHE A 66 -30.64 116.66 49.49
N GLY A 67 -31.73 117.33 49.07
CA GLY A 67 -32.77 116.71 48.24
C GLY A 67 -32.23 116.20 46.91
N ALA A 68 -31.36 116.96 46.24
CA ALA A 68 -30.69 116.54 45.01
C ALA A 68 -29.76 115.34 45.24
N ALA A 69 -28.98 115.33 46.32
CA ALA A 69 -28.11 114.21 46.67
C ALA A 69 -28.90 112.92 46.98
N ILE A 70 -30.03 113.03 47.70
CA ILE A 70 -30.93 111.89 47.93
C ILE A 70 -31.51 111.39 46.60
N GLN A 71 -31.95 112.29 45.73
CA GLN A 71 -32.49 111.91 44.42
C GLN A 71 -31.44 111.22 43.55
N GLN A 72 -30.21 111.73 43.53
CA GLN A 72 -29.08 111.13 42.83
C GLN A 72 -28.78 109.72 43.36
N ASN A 73 -28.65 109.57 44.69
CA ASN A 73 -28.38 108.28 45.31
C ASN A 73 -29.51 107.27 45.06
N ALA A 74 -30.78 107.71 45.01
CA ALA A 74 -31.91 106.85 44.69
C ALA A 74 -31.88 106.35 43.24
N VAL A 75 -31.44 107.18 42.30
CA VAL A 75 -31.24 106.79 40.89
C VAL A 75 -30.09 105.79 40.77
N GLU A 76 -28.92 106.09 41.35
CA GLU A 76 -27.75 105.20 41.31
C GLU A 76 -28.05 103.84 41.96
N LEU A 77 -28.76 103.84 43.10
CA LEU A 77 -29.20 102.62 43.75
C LEU A 77 -30.19 101.83 42.88
N GLY A 78 -31.10 102.51 42.18
CA GLY A 78 -32.04 101.91 41.24
C GLY A 78 -31.33 101.24 40.06
N GLU A 79 -30.36 101.91 39.45
CA GLU A 79 -29.55 101.38 38.35
C GLU A 79 -28.69 100.19 38.81
N ALA A 80 -28.02 100.30 39.96
CA ALA A 80 -27.24 99.21 40.54
C ALA A 80 -28.12 97.99 40.86
N ALA A 81 -29.31 98.20 41.45
CA ALA A 81 -30.26 97.12 41.72
C ALA A 81 -30.74 96.46 40.43
N GLN A 82 -30.99 97.23 39.37
CA GLN A 82 -31.41 96.70 38.07
C GLN A 82 -30.29 95.90 37.39
N GLN A 83 -29.04 96.35 37.50
CA GLN A 83 -27.86 95.63 37.00
C GLN A 83 -27.66 94.31 37.74
N VAL A 84 -27.75 94.31 39.07
CA VAL A 84 -27.67 93.10 39.91
C VAL A 84 -28.79 92.13 39.54
N PHE A 85 -30.02 92.62 39.34
CA PHE A 85 -31.15 91.80 38.93
C PHE A 85 -30.92 91.15 37.55
N ALA A 86 -30.45 91.92 36.56
CA ALA A 86 -30.15 91.40 35.21
C ALA A 86 -29.01 90.36 35.22
N GLN A 87 -27.95 90.61 36.00
CA GLN A 87 -26.86 89.65 36.18
C GLN A 87 -27.33 88.37 36.89
N SER A 88 -28.17 88.50 37.92
CA SER A 88 -28.74 87.35 38.63
C SER A 88 -29.65 86.52 37.72
N GLN A 89 -30.45 87.15 36.87
CA GLN A 89 -31.28 86.45 35.88
C GLN A 89 -30.43 85.70 34.86
N THR A 90 -29.40 86.35 34.32
CA THR A 90 -28.45 85.74 33.38
C THR A 90 -27.71 84.55 34.02
N ALA A 91 -27.25 84.70 35.25
CA ALA A 91 -26.62 83.62 36.00
C ALA A 91 -27.58 82.46 36.29
N GLY A 92 -28.84 82.77 36.64
CA GLY A 92 -29.89 81.78 36.87
C GLY A 92 -30.21 80.99 35.59
N ASP A 93 -30.28 81.64 34.44
CA ASP A 93 -30.53 80.98 33.16
C ASP A 93 -29.33 80.15 32.69
N ALA A 94 -28.10 80.64 32.90
CA ALA A 94 -26.88 79.87 32.64
C ALA A 94 -26.78 78.61 33.53
N LEU A 95 -27.08 78.73 34.83
CA LEU A 95 -27.12 77.59 35.74
C LEU A 95 -28.21 76.58 35.36
N ARG A 96 -29.39 77.04 34.92
CA ARG A 96 -30.45 76.16 34.41
C ARG A 96 -30.04 75.44 33.13
N ALA A 97 -29.30 76.08 32.23
CA ALA A 97 -28.79 75.45 31.02
C ALA A 97 -27.75 74.38 31.37
N ILE A 98 -26.76 74.72 32.20
CA ILE A 98 -25.72 73.78 32.66
C ILE A 98 -26.35 72.57 33.36
N SER A 99 -27.37 72.79 34.22
CA SER A 99 -28.06 71.70 34.90
C SER A 99 -28.76 70.76 33.93
N ARG A 100 -29.38 71.28 32.85
CA ARG A 100 -30.03 70.45 31.82
C ARG A 100 -29.01 69.69 30.99
N ASP A 101 -27.94 70.33 30.55
CA ASP A 101 -26.88 69.68 29.76
C ASP A 101 -26.17 68.59 30.58
N PHE A 102 -25.96 68.84 31.87
CA PHE A 102 -25.41 67.86 32.80
C PHE A 102 -26.37 66.68 33.02
N GLU A 103 -27.66 66.93 33.21
CA GLU A 103 -28.66 65.87 33.36
C GLU A 103 -28.77 65.00 32.09
N GLU A 104 -28.79 65.63 30.90
CA GLU A 104 -28.78 64.91 29.62
C GLU A 104 -27.50 64.10 29.43
N GLY A 105 -26.33 64.70 29.67
CA GLY A 105 -25.03 64.04 29.57
C GLY A 105 -24.90 62.88 30.57
N SER A 106 -25.37 63.06 31.80
CA SER A 106 -25.39 62.04 32.84
C SER A 106 -26.31 60.89 32.48
N ASN A 107 -27.53 61.18 32.02
CA ASN A 107 -28.48 60.15 31.59
C ASN A 107 -27.95 59.35 30.39
N LYS A 108 -27.39 60.03 29.39
CA LYS A 108 -26.75 59.37 28.24
C LYS A 108 -25.59 58.48 28.67
N THR A 109 -24.76 58.95 29.60
CA THR A 109 -23.64 58.16 30.15
C THR A 109 -24.15 56.95 30.93
N ALA A 110 -25.19 57.11 31.76
CA ALA A 110 -25.79 56.01 32.51
C ALA A 110 -26.36 54.92 31.58
N ILE A 111 -27.02 55.31 30.49
CA ILE A 111 -27.51 54.40 29.45
C ILE A 111 -26.34 53.67 28.77
N GLN A 112 -25.29 54.40 28.38
CA GLN A 112 -24.11 53.80 27.73
C GLN A 112 -23.38 52.81 28.64
N VAL A 113 -23.19 53.14 29.92
CA VAL A 113 -22.56 52.26 30.91
C VAL A 113 -23.41 51.01 31.13
N THR A 114 -24.73 51.14 31.23
CA THR A 114 -25.64 49.99 31.36
C THR A 114 -25.57 49.09 30.13
N THR A 115 -25.63 49.70 28.93
CA THR A 115 -25.54 48.98 27.66
C THR A 115 -24.21 48.24 27.52
N ALA A 116 -23.09 48.88 27.85
CA ALA A 116 -21.77 48.25 27.84
C ALA A 116 -21.69 47.12 28.88
N GLY A 117 -22.27 47.30 30.06
CA GLY A 117 -22.36 46.27 31.09
C GLY A 117 -23.15 45.04 30.64
N ASP A 118 -24.28 45.25 29.94
CA ASP A 118 -25.10 44.16 29.41
C ASP A 118 -24.42 43.44 28.25
N MET A 119 -23.75 44.16 27.35
CA MET A 119 -22.92 43.56 26.29
C MET A 119 -21.77 42.73 26.87
N LEU A 120 -21.08 43.24 27.90
CA LEU A 120 -20.02 42.49 28.58
C LEU A 120 -20.57 41.23 29.26
N ARG A 121 -21.72 41.32 29.95
CA ARG A 121 -22.37 40.15 30.57
C ARG A 121 -22.78 39.12 29.51
N ALA A 122 -23.31 39.56 28.37
CA ALA A 122 -23.65 38.67 27.26
C ALA A 122 -22.39 37.98 26.71
N GLY A 123 -21.33 38.74 26.42
CA GLY A 123 -20.05 38.19 25.95
C GLY A 123 -19.41 37.20 26.92
N ILE A 124 -19.48 37.46 28.24
CA ILE A 124 -19.01 36.51 29.25
C ILE A 124 -19.81 35.20 29.20
N ARG A 125 -21.15 35.27 29.10
CA ARG A 125 -22.00 34.07 29.02
C ARG A 125 -21.71 33.25 27.76
N GLU A 126 -21.52 33.90 26.62
CA GLU A 126 -21.16 33.24 25.37
C GLU A 126 -19.79 32.57 25.46
N LEU A 127 -18.79 33.26 26.04
CA LEU A 127 -17.46 32.69 26.27
C LEU A 127 -17.50 31.49 27.21
N THR A 128 -18.27 31.54 28.29
CA THR A 128 -18.44 30.40 29.20
C THR A 128 -19.08 29.22 28.47
N ALA A 129 -20.16 29.44 27.70
CA ALA A 129 -20.81 28.39 26.93
C ALA A 129 -19.89 27.78 25.86
N ALA A 130 -19.09 28.62 25.17
CA ALA A 130 -18.09 28.17 24.22
C ALA A 130 -17.00 27.33 24.90
N ALA A 131 -16.50 27.77 26.06
CA ALA A 131 -15.49 27.05 26.83
C ALA A 131 -16.00 25.69 27.32
N GLU A 132 -17.25 25.62 27.81
CA GLU A 132 -17.89 24.36 28.21
C GLU A 132 -18.02 23.40 27.03
N ARG A 133 -18.46 23.90 25.86
CA ARG A 133 -18.58 23.12 24.64
C ARG A 133 -17.23 22.58 24.17
N ILE A 134 -16.20 23.43 24.14
CA ILE A 134 -14.83 23.03 23.78
C ILE A 134 -14.32 21.96 24.74
N THR A 135 -14.50 22.16 26.04
CA THR A 135 -14.08 21.18 27.06
C THR A 135 -14.80 19.85 26.88
N GLY A 136 -16.10 19.86 26.58
CA GLY A 136 -16.87 18.66 26.26
C GLY A 136 -16.37 17.94 25.01
N GLN A 137 -16.09 18.67 23.93
CA GLN A 137 -15.54 18.11 22.68
C GLN A 137 -14.15 17.51 22.89
N VAL A 138 -13.28 18.18 23.64
CA VAL A 138 -11.93 17.67 23.95
C VAL A 138 -12.01 16.38 24.78
N ARG A 139 -12.90 16.32 25.79
CA ARG A 139 -13.12 15.08 26.56
C ARG A 139 -13.63 13.94 25.68
N ALA A 140 -14.64 14.20 24.85
CA ALA A 140 -15.19 13.20 23.94
C ALA A 140 -14.15 12.70 22.93
N ALA A 141 -13.31 13.60 22.40
CA ALA A 141 -12.20 13.24 21.52
C ALA A 141 -11.14 12.40 22.27
N GLY A 142 -10.80 12.75 23.51
CA GLY A 142 -9.90 11.98 24.36
C GLY A 142 -10.41 10.56 24.64
N ASP A 143 -11.70 10.43 24.96
CA ASP A 143 -12.35 9.12 25.16
C ASP A 143 -12.43 8.31 23.86
N GLY A 144 -12.66 8.96 22.71
CA GLY A 144 -12.62 8.34 21.40
C GLY A 144 -11.22 7.79 21.07
N LEU A 145 -10.19 8.60 21.24
CA LEU A 145 -8.79 8.18 21.04
C LEU A 145 -8.39 7.04 21.98
N ARG A 146 -8.80 7.09 23.25
CA ARG A 146 -8.52 6.01 24.21
C ARG A 146 -9.19 4.70 23.79
N ARG A 147 -10.45 4.73 23.34
CA ARG A 147 -11.14 3.53 22.82
C ARG A 147 -10.45 2.98 21.58
N HIS A 148 -10.12 3.83 20.60
CA HIS A 148 -9.42 3.40 19.41
C HIS A 148 -8.02 2.85 19.70
N ALA A 149 -7.30 3.37 20.68
CA ALA A 149 -6.02 2.81 21.11
C ALA A 149 -6.18 1.38 21.66
N VAL A 150 -7.22 1.12 22.45
CA VAL A 150 -7.53 -0.22 22.98
C VAL A 150 -7.94 -1.18 21.85
N GLU A 151 -8.83 -0.76 20.95
CA GLU A 151 -9.24 -1.55 19.79
C GLU A 151 -8.05 -1.89 18.87
N LEU A 152 -7.16 -0.93 18.66
CA LEU A 152 -5.96 -1.12 17.86
C LEU A 152 -4.99 -2.09 18.53
N GLN A 153 -4.80 -2.00 19.85
CA GLN A 153 -3.97 -2.95 20.61
C GLN A 153 -4.54 -4.37 20.51
N GLU A 154 -5.84 -4.56 20.74
CA GLU A 154 -6.49 -5.87 20.65
C GLU A 154 -6.37 -6.46 19.23
N THR A 155 -6.60 -5.63 18.21
CA THR A 155 -6.45 -6.03 16.80
C THR A 155 -5.00 -6.40 16.48
N THR A 156 -4.04 -5.65 17.02
CA THR A 156 -2.60 -5.91 16.85
C THR A 156 -2.21 -7.22 17.52
N ASP A 157 -2.64 -7.46 18.76
CA ASP A 157 -2.36 -8.70 19.50
C ASP A 157 -2.95 -9.92 18.77
N ARG A 158 -4.19 -9.80 18.29
CA ARG A 158 -4.85 -10.86 17.50
C ARG A 158 -4.13 -11.10 16.17
N THR A 159 -3.64 -10.05 15.52
CA THR A 159 -2.87 -10.16 14.27
C THR A 159 -1.51 -10.81 14.53
N GLY A 160 -0.82 -10.43 15.60
CA GLY A 160 0.44 -11.04 16.04
C GLY A 160 0.26 -12.55 16.30
N ALA A 161 -0.76 -12.94 17.05
CA ALA A 161 -1.05 -14.35 17.32
C ALA A 161 -1.34 -15.16 16.04
N LYS A 162 -2.08 -14.57 15.08
CA LYS A 162 -2.33 -15.21 13.77
C LYS A 162 -1.07 -15.35 12.93
N LEU A 163 -0.20 -14.35 12.95
CA LEU A 163 1.08 -14.40 12.25
C LEU A 163 1.98 -15.49 12.83
N GLU A 164 2.09 -15.57 14.17
CA GLU A 164 2.87 -16.61 14.84
C GLU A 164 2.38 -18.01 14.48
N ALA A 165 1.06 -18.24 14.53
CA ALA A 165 0.46 -19.52 14.12
C ALA A 165 0.73 -19.85 12.64
N SER A 166 0.73 -18.83 11.77
CA SER A 166 1.02 -19.00 10.35
C SER A 166 2.49 -19.34 10.12
N PHE A 167 3.42 -18.68 10.83
CA PHE A 167 4.85 -18.98 10.77
C PHE A 167 5.15 -20.40 11.26
N GLU A 168 4.51 -20.84 12.34
CA GLU A 168 4.69 -22.21 12.84
C GLU A 168 4.15 -23.25 11.85
N MET A 169 3.02 -22.97 11.19
CA MET A 169 2.49 -23.81 10.13
C MET A 169 3.45 -23.91 8.94
N VAL A 170 4.00 -22.78 8.49
CA VAL A 170 4.99 -22.74 7.42
C VAL A 170 6.24 -23.52 7.81
N ARG A 171 6.77 -23.31 9.02
CA ARG A 171 7.93 -24.04 9.55
C ARG A 171 7.70 -25.55 9.56
N THR A 172 6.55 -25.98 10.07
CA THR A 172 6.15 -27.39 10.08
C THR A 172 6.06 -27.95 8.67
N LYS A 173 5.39 -27.25 7.75
CA LYS A 173 5.23 -27.72 6.36
C LYS A 173 6.53 -27.74 5.57
N SER A 174 7.44 -26.79 5.81
CA SER A 174 8.79 -26.83 5.25
C SER A 174 9.59 -28.03 5.76
N ASN A 175 9.45 -28.37 7.05
CA ASN A 175 10.08 -29.57 7.61
C ASN A 175 9.51 -30.87 7.02
N ASP A 176 8.18 -30.97 6.89
CA ASP A 176 7.49 -32.10 6.24
C ASP A 176 7.97 -32.27 4.79
N LEU A 177 8.10 -31.16 4.05
CA LEU A 177 8.62 -31.15 2.69
C LEU A 177 10.08 -31.59 2.61
N GLY A 178 10.93 -31.17 3.57
CA GLY A 178 12.31 -31.63 3.67
C GLY A 178 12.40 -33.15 3.83
N ILE A 179 11.67 -33.71 4.81
CA ILE A 179 11.62 -35.17 5.05
C ILE A 179 11.08 -35.92 3.82
N THR A 180 10.06 -35.37 3.16
CA THR A 180 9.48 -35.99 1.96
C THR A 180 10.46 -35.94 0.79
N GLY A 181 11.18 -34.83 0.62
CA GLY A 181 12.24 -34.68 -0.37
C GLY A 181 13.36 -35.69 -0.19
N ASP A 182 13.84 -35.87 1.06
CA ASP A 182 14.88 -36.86 1.38
C ASP A 182 14.42 -38.29 1.06
N ARG A 183 13.17 -38.63 1.39
CA ARG A 183 12.59 -39.95 1.05
C ARG A 183 12.50 -40.17 -0.46
N LEU A 184 12.10 -39.15 -1.22
CA LEU A 184 12.04 -39.24 -2.68
C LEU A 184 13.43 -39.42 -3.30
N ALA A 185 14.43 -38.70 -2.79
CA ALA A 185 15.81 -38.85 -3.23
C ALA A 185 16.33 -40.28 -2.97
N GLN A 186 16.09 -40.81 -1.77
CA GLN A 186 16.48 -42.18 -1.41
C GLN A 186 15.76 -43.22 -2.26
N GLN A 187 14.46 -43.04 -2.54
CA GLN A 187 13.71 -43.92 -3.43
C GLN A 187 14.26 -43.89 -4.87
N ALA A 188 14.56 -42.72 -5.40
CA ALA A 188 15.15 -42.58 -6.73
C ALA A 188 16.53 -43.27 -6.85
N GLU A 189 17.35 -43.17 -5.81
CA GLU A 189 18.64 -43.87 -5.74
C GLU A 189 18.45 -45.40 -5.71
N SER A 190 17.52 -45.89 -4.88
CA SER A 190 17.20 -47.32 -4.81
C SER A 190 16.64 -47.87 -6.14
N PHE A 191 15.85 -47.06 -6.85
CA PHE A 191 15.32 -47.42 -8.15
C PHE A 191 16.45 -47.49 -9.20
N THR A 192 17.33 -46.49 -9.22
CA THR A 192 18.47 -46.42 -10.13
C THR A 192 19.40 -47.62 -9.94
N THR A 193 19.72 -47.98 -8.69
CA THR A 193 20.55 -49.14 -8.38
C THR A 193 19.88 -50.46 -8.77
N GLY A 194 18.57 -50.61 -8.50
CA GLY A 194 17.79 -51.78 -8.93
C GLY A 194 17.72 -51.93 -10.46
N PHE A 195 17.52 -50.83 -11.17
CA PHE A 195 17.44 -50.79 -12.62
C PHE A 195 18.78 -51.14 -13.28
N SER A 196 19.89 -50.58 -12.78
CA SER A 196 21.24 -50.94 -13.26
C SER A 196 21.51 -52.44 -13.10
N ARG A 197 21.12 -53.02 -11.96
CA ARG A 197 21.25 -54.47 -11.73
C ARG A 197 20.40 -55.30 -12.70
N GLN A 198 19.18 -54.85 -13.02
CA GLN A 198 18.34 -55.52 -14.03
C GLN A 198 18.96 -55.47 -15.43
N ILE A 199 19.53 -54.34 -15.84
CA ILE A 199 20.24 -54.22 -17.12
C ILE A 199 21.42 -55.21 -17.16
N GLU A 200 22.24 -55.27 -16.12
CA GLU A 200 23.36 -56.22 -16.05
C GLU A 200 22.90 -57.68 -16.16
N GLN A 201 21.80 -58.04 -15.49
CA GLN A 201 21.21 -59.37 -15.57
C GLN A 201 20.70 -59.68 -16.99
N LEU A 202 20.05 -58.73 -17.65
CA LEU A 202 19.56 -58.88 -19.02
C LEU A 202 20.72 -59.04 -20.02
N VAL A 203 21.77 -58.23 -19.89
CA VAL A 203 22.97 -58.33 -20.74
C VAL A 203 23.64 -59.69 -20.54
N SER A 204 23.78 -60.14 -19.30
CA SER A 204 24.35 -61.46 -18.99
C SER A 204 23.50 -62.61 -19.55
N ALA A 205 22.18 -62.54 -19.38
CA ALA A 205 21.24 -63.52 -19.91
C ALA A 205 21.28 -63.57 -21.45
N SER A 206 21.36 -62.41 -22.10
CA SER A 206 21.52 -62.30 -23.56
C SER A 206 22.81 -62.97 -24.03
N LYS A 207 23.93 -62.73 -23.36
CA LYS A 207 25.22 -63.34 -23.69
C LYS A 207 25.20 -64.86 -23.49
N LEU A 208 24.56 -65.34 -22.43
CA LEU A 208 24.39 -66.77 -22.20
C LEU A 208 23.51 -67.42 -23.28
N ALA A 209 22.44 -66.75 -23.69
CA ALA A 209 21.56 -67.20 -24.77
C ALA A 209 22.30 -67.28 -26.11
N GLU A 210 23.16 -66.30 -26.41
CA GLU A 210 24.01 -66.30 -27.60
C GLU A 210 24.99 -67.50 -27.60
N ILE A 211 25.69 -67.74 -26.49
CA ILE A 211 26.59 -68.89 -26.34
C ILE A 211 25.84 -70.22 -26.51
N ARG A 212 24.66 -70.36 -25.88
CA ARG A 212 23.85 -71.58 -26.02
C ARG A 212 23.39 -71.80 -27.46
N THR A 213 23.06 -70.73 -28.17
CA THR A 213 22.66 -70.81 -29.58
C THR A 213 23.82 -71.28 -30.45
N GLN A 214 25.03 -70.73 -30.26
CA GLN A 214 26.23 -71.19 -30.96
C GLN A 214 26.53 -72.67 -30.69
N GLN A 215 26.44 -73.11 -29.43
CA GLN A 215 26.64 -74.51 -29.05
C GLN A 215 25.58 -75.45 -29.65
N LEU A 216 24.33 -74.99 -29.77
CA LEU A 216 23.26 -75.77 -30.41
C LEU A 216 23.50 -75.92 -31.91
N GLU A 217 23.92 -74.84 -32.58
CA GLU A 217 24.26 -74.88 -34.00
C GLU A 217 25.46 -75.81 -34.27
N GLU A 218 26.50 -75.77 -33.44
CA GLU A 218 27.65 -76.69 -33.57
C GLU A 218 27.24 -78.16 -33.38
N LYS A 219 26.44 -78.47 -32.35
CA LYS A 219 25.92 -79.83 -32.15
C LYS A 219 25.00 -80.29 -33.27
N ARG A 220 24.18 -79.39 -33.82
CA ARG A 220 23.33 -79.68 -34.98
C ARG A 220 24.15 -79.99 -36.22
N ALA A 221 25.20 -79.22 -36.49
CA ALA A 221 26.09 -79.48 -37.62
C ALA A 221 26.77 -80.86 -37.50
N LEU A 222 27.28 -81.21 -36.32
CA LEU A 222 27.87 -82.53 -36.07
C LEU A 222 26.87 -83.67 -36.26
N ALA A 223 25.67 -83.55 -35.67
CA ALA A 223 24.62 -84.55 -35.82
C ALA A 223 24.11 -84.68 -37.26
N SER A 224 24.08 -83.59 -38.03
CA SER A 224 23.70 -83.57 -39.44
C SER A 224 24.67 -84.41 -40.29
N VAL A 225 25.98 -84.22 -40.10
CA VAL A 225 27.02 -84.98 -40.79
C VAL A 225 26.99 -86.46 -40.39
N GLU A 226 26.84 -86.78 -39.10
CA GLU A 226 26.77 -88.16 -38.62
C GLU A 226 25.57 -88.92 -39.22
N ASN A 227 24.38 -88.30 -39.19
CA ASN A 227 23.17 -88.87 -39.81
C ASN A 227 23.33 -89.06 -41.33
N PHE A 228 23.99 -88.11 -41.99
CA PHE A 228 24.31 -88.22 -43.41
C PHE A 228 25.22 -89.43 -43.69
N LEU A 229 26.34 -89.55 -42.96
CA LEU A 229 27.31 -90.63 -43.15
C LEU A 229 26.69 -92.02 -42.90
N GLN A 230 25.85 -92.14 -41.88
CA GLN A 230 25.13 -93.38 -41.58
C GLN A 230 24.18 -93.77 -42.73
N SER A 231 23.43 -92.80 -43.25
CA SER A 231 22.52 -93.05 -44.38
C SER A 231 23.28 -93.38 -45.66
N ALA A 232 24.37 -92.68 -45.92
CA ALA A 232 25.23 -92.90 -47.08
C ALA A 232 25.83 -94.30 -47.08
N ALA A 233 26.29 -94.80 -45.92
CA ALA A 233 26.80 -96.16 -45.77
C ALA A 233 25.76 -97.22 -46.17
N PHE A 234 24.50 -97.06 -45.73
CA PHE A 234 23.41 -97.96 -46.08
C PHE A 234 23.10 -97.96 -47.59
N ILE A 235 23.11 -96.78 -48.22
CA ILE A 235 22.88 -96.68 -49.68
C ILE A 235 24.05 -97.30 -50.45
N VAL A 236 25.30 -97.09 -50.02
CA VAL A 236 26.48 -97.70 -50.64
C VAL A 236 26.43 -99.22 -50.56
N GLU A 237 25.99 -99.79 -49.43
CA GLU A 237 25.83 -101.24 -49.27
C GLU A 237 24.79 -101.81 -50.27
N LYS A 238 23.64 -101.13 -50.43
CA LYS A 238 22.65 -101.50 -51.45
C LYS A 238 23.21 -101.43 -52.87
N LEU A 239 23.94 -100.36 -53.19
CA LEU A 239 24.58 -100.19 -54.50
C LEU A 239 25.57 -101.32 -54.76
N GLN A 240 26.38 -101.70 -53.77
CA GLN A 240 27.29 -102.83 -53.90
C GLN A 240 26.54 -104.14 -54.14
N SER A 241 25.45 -104.41 -53.44
CA SER A 241 24.59 -105.59 -53.70
C SER A 241 24.05 -105.59 -55.14
N LEU A 242 23.48 -104.49 -55.59
CA LEU A 242 22.98 -104.35 -56.97
C LEU A 242 24.10 -104.49 -58.01
N SER A 243 25.32 -104.08 -57.66
CA SER A 243 26.50 -104.27 -58.53
C SER A 243 26.86 -105.75 -58.68
N VAL A 244 26.66 -106.57 -57.66
CA VAL A 244 26.85 -108.03 -57.74
C VAL A 244 25.84 -108.62 -58.72
N ASP A 245 24.57 -108.22 -58.60
CA ASP A 245 23.49 -108.73 -59.45
C ASP A 245 23.70 -108.31 -60.92
N ILE A 246 24.08 -107.06 -61.17
CA ILE A 246 24.48 -106.57 -62.50
C ILE A 246 25.69 -107.35 -63.03
N ALA A 247 26.70 -107.64 -62.19
CA ALA A 247 27.90 -108.35 -62.61
C ALA A 247 27.58 -109.78 -63.08
N ARG A 248 26.66 -110.47 -62.40
CA ARG A 248 26.21 -111.84 -62.75
C ARG A 248 25.58 -111.89 -64.15
N ILE A 249 24.85 -110.84 -64.52
CA ILE A 249 24.20 -110.72 -65.82
C ILE A 249 25.25 -110.51 -66.93
N PHE A 250 26.20 -109.58 -66.77
CA PHE A 250 27.19 -109.29 -67.81
C PHE A 250 28.26 -110.35 -68.00
N ASN A 251 28.58 -111.13 -66.96
CA ASN A 251 29.71 -112.04 -67.01
C ASN A 251 29.38 -113.37 -66.33
N ALA A 252 29.03 -114.39 -67.12
CA ALA A 252 28.65 -115.71 -66.62
C ALA A 252 29.81 -116.49 -65.94
N ASN A 253 31.04 -115.97 -65.99
CA ASN A 253 32.23 -116.60 -65.40
C ASN A 253 32.90 -115.66 -64.37
N ILE A 254 32.17 -115.34 -63.31
CA ILE A 254 32.76 -114.70 -62.12
C ILE A 254 33.70 -115.73 -61.48
N ASP A 255 35.01 -115.47 -61.52
CA ASP A 255 35.99 -116.36 -60.89
C ASP A 255 35.80 -116.48 -59.37
N GLU A 256 36.18 -117.64 -58.84
CA GLU A 256 36.16 -117.92 -57.39
C GLU A 256 37.07 -116.94 -56.61
N LYS A 257 38.06 -116.34 -57.28
CA LYS A 257 38.90 -115.28 -56.72
C LYS A 257 38.10 -114.02 -56.37
N ALA A 258 37.22 -113.53 -57.24
CA ALA A 258 36.40 -112.35 -56.96
C ALA A 258 35.45 -112.58 -55.78
N TRP A 259 34.89 -113.79 -55.64
CA TRP A 259 34.08 -114.15 -54.47
C TRP A 259 34.90 -114.18 -53.17
N ARG A 260 36.12 -114.74 -53.21
CA ARG A 260 37.03 -114.71 -52.04
C ARG A 260 37.40 -113.29 -51.64
N ASP A 261 37.74 -112.44 -52.60
CA ASP A 261 38.12 -111.05 -52.34
C ASP A 261 36.91 -110.25 -51.78
N PHE A 262 35.70 -110.50 -52.29
CA PHE A 262 34.46 -109.92 -51.76
C PHE A 262 34.19 -110.33 -50.32
N HIS A 263 34.28 -111.63 -50.00
CA HIS A 263 34.12 -112.13 -48.62
C HIS A 263 35.27 -111.71 -47.69
N ALA A 264 36.43 -111.36 -48.25
CA ALA A 264 37.56 -110.77 -47.51
C ALA A 264 37.41 -109.25 -47.27
N GLY A 265 36.32 -108.63 -47.74
CA GLY A 265 35.98 -107.23 -47.47
C GLY A 265 36.11 -106.29 -48.68
N ASP A 266 36.53 -106.76 -49.85
CA ASP A 266 36.60 -105.96 -51.07
C ASP A 266 35.23 -105.88 -51.76
N GLN A 267 34.31 -105.08 -51.20
CA GLN A 267 32.93 -104.99 -51.69
C GLN A 267 32.79 -104.37 -53.09
N SER A 268 33.80 -103.63 -53.55
CA SER A 268 33.79 -102.97 -54.86
C SER A 268 34.46 -103.80 -55.96
N ILE A 269 34.93 -105.02 -55.66
CA ILE A 269 35.57 -105.92 -56.62
C ILE A 269 34.69 -106.19 -57.85
N PHE A 270 33.38 -106.34 -57.65
CA PHE A 270 32.42 -106.58 -58.74
C PHE A 270 32.21 -105.36 -59.61
N VAL A 271 32.11 -104.18 -58.99
CA VAL A 271 32.04 -102.90 -59.69
C VAL A 271 33.28 -102.71 -60.58
N ARG A 272 34.48 -102.93 -60.02
CA ARG A 272 35.73 -102.89 -60.78
C ARG A 272 35.77 -103.89 -61.91
N LYS A 273 35.25 -105.10 -61.69
CA LYS A 273 35.27 -106.16 -62.70
C LYS A 273 34.28 -105.88 -63.84
N ILE A 274 33.12 -105.32 -63.53
CA ILE A 274 32.20 -104.76 -64.53
C ILE A 274 32.96 -103.70 -65.33
N LEU A 275 33.44 -102.65 -64.67
CA LEU A 275 34.10 -101.52 -65.35
C LEU A 275 35.32 -101.93 -66.18
N LYS A 276 36.11 -102.92 -65.73
CA LYS A 276 37.27 -103.44 -66.46
C LYS A 276 36.90 -104.22 -67.72
N ASN A 277 35.77 -104.94 -67.70
CA ASN A 277 35.33 -105.81 -68.79
C ASN A 277 34.35 -105.12 -69.75
N LEU A 278 33.95 -103.88 -69.45
CA LEU A 278 33.13 -103.06 -70.34
C LEU A 278 34.00 -102.45 -71.44
N ASP A 279 33.99 -103.09 -72.62
CA ASP A 279 34.50 -102.48 -73.85
C ASP A 279 33.41 -101.64 -74.55
N ARG A 280 33.78 -100.98 -75.66
CA ARG A 280 32.85 -100.12 -76.42
C ARG A 280 31.63 -100.89 -76.95
N HIS A 281 31.77 -102.18 -77.21
CA HIS A 281 30.68 -103.04 -77.67
C HIS A 281 29.74 -103.41 -76.52
N GLN A 282 30.27 -103.77 -75.35
CA GLN A 282 29.50 -104.05 -74.13
C GLN A 282 28.75 -102.82 -73.63
N ILE A 283 29.33 -101.62 -73.74
CA ILE A 283 28.63 -100.37 -73.39
C ILE A 283 27.46 -100.11 -74.35
N ALA A 284 27.64 -100.38 -75.66
CA ALA A 284 26.56 -100.26 -76.63
C ALA A 284 25.45 -101.32 -76.41
N SER A 285 25.82 -102.51 -75.93
CA SER A 285 24.88 -103.58 -75.62
C SER A 285 24.13 -103.38 -74.30
N ILE A 286 24.61 -102.54 -73.36
CA ILE A 286 23.87 -102.18 -72.14
C ILE A 286 22.45 -101.71 -72.49
N ARG A 287 22.32 -100.84 -73.50
CA ARG A 287 21.00 -100.31 -73.93
C ARG A 287 20.10 -101.41 -74.49
N THR A 288 20.61 -102.22 -75.42
CA THR A 288 19.85 -103.34 -75.98
C THR A 288 19.45 -104.34 -74.90
N ARG A 289 20.35 -104.63 -73.97
CA ARG A 289 20.07 -105.54 -72.85
C ARG A 289 19.07 -104.96 -71.86
N PHE A 290 19.09 -103.64 -71.63
CA PHE A 290 18.07 -102.98 -70.83
C PHE A 290 16.67 -103.09 -71.46
N GLU A 291 16.58 -103.09 -72.79
CA GLU A 291 15.32 -103.26 -73.54
C GLU A 291 14.85 -104.72 -73.61
N GLU A 292 15.76 -105.69 -73.64
CA GLU A 292 15.44 -107.12 -73.82
C GLU A 292 15.35 -107.92 -72.51
N ASP A 293 16.14 -107.56 -71.49
CA ASP A 293 16.25 -108.29 -70.21
C ASP A 293 15.57 -107.50 -69.09
N GLY A 294 14.40 -107.99 -68.65
CA GLY A 294 13.62 -107.36 -67.59
C GLY A 294 14.31 -107.38 -66.23
N GLU A 295 15.14 -108.37 -65.94
CA GLU A 295 15.87 -108.49 -64.68
C GLU A 295 17.02 -107.48 -64.62
N PHE A 296 17.79 -107.37 -65.70
CA PHE A 296 18.81 -106.33 -65.83
C PHE A 296 18.22 -104.91 -65.72
N ARG A 297 17.06 -104.70 -66.35
CA ARG A 297 16.33 -103.42 -66.28
C ARG A 297 15.99 -103.03 -64.84
N ASP A 298 15.50 -103.98 -64.04
CA ASP A 298 15.17 -103.74 -62.62
C ASP A 298 16.43 -103.34 -61.83
N TYR A 299 17.49 -104.15 -61.90
CA TYR A 299 18.72 -103.87 -61.17
C TYR A 299 19.37 -102.55 -61.58
N ALA A 300 19.47 -102.25 -62.88
CA ALA A 300 20.03 -101.00 -63.37
C ALA A 300 19.17 -99.78 -62.96
N THR A 301 17.85 -99.87 -63.04
CA THR A 301 16.96 -98.78 -62.62
C THR A 301 17.07 -98.51 -61.13
N ARG A 302 17.09 -99.56 -60.30
CA ARG A 302 17.26 -99.45 -58.86
C ARG A 302 18.63 -98.91 -58.49
N TYR A 303 19.68 -99.31 -59.22
CA TYR A 303 21.03 -98.80 -59.01
C TYR A 303 21.12 -97.29 -59.23
N LEU A 304 20.55 -96.81 -60.35
CA LEU A 304 20.49 -95.39 -60.65
C LEU A 304 19.70 -94.62 -59.59
N ALA A 305 18.52 -95.14 -59.21
CA ALA A 305 17.66 -94.50 -58.20
C ALA A 305 18.32 -94.40 -56.81
N GLU A 306 18.98 -95.45 -56.34
CA GLU A 306 19.69 -95.44 -55.05
C GLU A 306 20.90 -94.49 -55.09
N PHE A 307 21.64 -94.43 -56.20
CA PHE A 307 22.75 -93.48 -56.34
C PHE A 307 22.27 -92.02 -56.42
N GLU A 308 21.19 -91.75 -57.14
CA GLU A 308 20.54 -90.43 -57.19
C GLU A 308 20.00 -90.01 -55.81
N ALA A 309 19.48 -90.96 -55.02
CA ALA A 309 19.07 -90.71 -53.64
C ALA A 309 20.27 -90.30 -52.76
N LEU A 310 21.42 -90.97 -52.92
CA LEU A 310 22.66 -90.61 -52.24
C LEU A 310 23.12 -89.19 -52.60
N LEU A 311 23.10 -88.82 -53.88
CA LEU A 311 23.46 -87.48 -54.35
C LEU A 311 22.51 -86.41 -53.81
N ASN A 312 21.20 -86.67 -53.82
CA ASN A 312 20.21 -85.75 -53.26
C ASN A 312 20.39 -85.57 -51.75
N GLN A 313 20.76 -86.63 -51.04
CA GLN A 313 21.07 -86.53 -49.62
C GLN A 313 22.34 -85.72 -49.36
N ALA A 314 23.37 -85.87 -50.19
CA ALA A 314 24.60 -85.08 -50.10
C ALA A 314 24.33 -83.60 -50.38
N ARG A 315 23.45 -83.29 -51.33
CA ARG A 315 23.01 -81.92 -51.63
C ARG A 315 22.25 -81.24 -50.49
N ASN A 316 21.53 -82.01 -49.68
CA ASN A 316 20.82 -81.48 -48.52
C ASN A 316 21.67 -81.41 -47.26
N SER A 317 22.98 -81.73 -47.36
CA SER A 317 23.93 -81.60 -46.28
C SER A 317 24.76 -80.32 -46.44
N ASP A 318 25.23 -79.76 -45.32
CA ASP A 318 26.08 -78.56 -45.30
C ASP A 318 27.44 -78.75 -46.01
N HIS A 319 27.76 -79.98 -46.43
CA HIS A 319 29.03 -80.37 -47.05
C HIS A 319 28.85 -80.89 -48.49
N MET A 320 27.89 -80.32 -49.23
CA MET A 320 27.49 -80.71 -50.60
C MET A 320 28.68 -80.93 -51.54
N ASP A 321 29.58 -79.96 -51.66
CA ASP A 321 30.62 -79.95 -52.69
C ASP A 321 31.65 -81.07 -52.49
N VAL A 322 32.04 -81.31 -51.25
CA VAL A 322 33.02 -82.35 -50.91
C VAL A 322 32.40 -83.74 -51.07
N LEU A 323 31.20 -83.94 -50.52
CA LEU A 323 30.54 -85.24 -50.49
C LEU A 323 30.10 -85.69 -51.88
N THR A 324 29.49 -84.79 -52.66
CA THR A 324 29.08 -85.07 -54.05
C THR A 324 30.29 -85.46 -54.92
N GLY A 325 31.42 -84.75 -54.75
CA GLY A 325 32.67 -85.08 -55.44
C GLY A 325 33.24 -86.44 -55.04
N THR A 326 33.24 -86.78 -53.75
CA THR A 326 33.73 -88.07 -53.24
C THR A 326 32.89 -89.24 -53.75
N PHE A 327 31.55 -89.15 -53.69
CA PHE A 327 30.69 -90.24 -54.16
C PHE A 327 30.72 -90.41 -55.67
N THR A 328 30.75 -89.32 -56.44
CA THR A 328 30.80 -89.40 -57.92
C THR A 328 32.12 -89.99 -58.42
N SER A 329 33.23 -89.72 -57.73
CA SER A 329 34.56 -90.26 -58.08
C SER A 329 34.81 -91.69 -57.56
N SER A 330 33.94 -92.22 -56.69
CA SER A 330 34.01 -93.58 -56.17
C SER A 330 33.76 -94.65 -57.24
N GLU A 331 34.10 -95.90 -56.95
CA GLU A 331 33.90 -97.01 -57.90
C GLU A 331 32.41 -97.22 -58.22
N VAL A 332 31.53 -97.14 -57.20
CA VAL A 332 30.07 -97.18 -57.40
C VAL A 332 29.57 -95.97 -58.21
N GLY A 333 30.14 -94.78 -58.00
CA GLY A 333 29.84 -93.61 -58.80
C GLY A 333 30.25 -93.76 -60.27
N LYS A 334 31.40 -94.38 -60.54
CA LYS A 334 31.83 -94.67 -61.92
C LYS A 334 30.87 -95.61 -62.64
N LEU A 335 30.36 -96.65 -61.97
CA LEU A 335 29.36 -97.54 -62.56
C LEU A 335 28.03 -96.80 -62.82
N TYR A 336 27.60 -95.93 -61.91
CA TYR A 336 26.45 -95.04 -62.14
C TYR A 336 26.64 -94.21 -63.41
N LEU A 337 27.79 -93.54 -63.57
CA LEU A 337 28.07 -92.72 -64.75
C LEU A 337 28.02 -93.53 -66.04
N VAL A 338 28.57 -94.75 -66.04
CA VAL A 338 28.55 -95.63 -67.21
C VAL A 338 27.13 -96.09 -67.55
N LEU A 339 26.35 -96.54 -66.55
CA LEU A 339 24.96 -96.97 -66.75
C LEU A 339 24.08 -95.80 -67.22
N ALA A 340 24.16 -94.66 -66.55
CA ALA A 340 23.37 -93.48 -66.88
C ALA A 340 23.71 -92.96 -68.28
N ARG A 341 24.99 -92.95 -68.69
CA ARG A 341 25.41 -92.57 -70.03
C ARG A 341 24.96 -93.56 -71.10
N ALA A 342 25.10 -94.87 -70.85
CA ALA A 342 24.66 -95.90 -71.78
C ALA A 342 23.13 -95.87 -72.02
N LEU A 343 22.36 -95.42 -71.01
CA LEU A 343 20.91 -95.28 -71.06
C LEU A 343 20.46 -93.86 -71.48
N GLY A 344 21.37 -92.98 -71.90
CA GLY A 344 21.04 -91.63 -72.40
C GLY A 344 20.52 -90.66 -71.35
N ARG A 345 20.81 -90.89 -70.07
CA ARG A 345 20.44 -90.01 -68.94
C ARG A 345 21.50 -88.95 -68.62
N LEU A 346 22.72 -89.13 -69.13
CA LEU A 346 23.83 -88.18 -69.06
C LEU A 346 24.40 -88.04 -70.47
N GLU A 347 24.50 -86.81 -70.99
CA GLU A 347 25.11 -86.52 -72.31
C GLU A 347 26.63 -86.70 -72.30
#